data_AF-A0A6C0IJ25-F1
#
_entry.id   AF-A0A6C0IJ25-F1
#
_cell.length_a   1.000
_cell.length_b   1.000
_cell.length_c   1.000
_cell.angle_alpha   90.00
_cell.angle_beta   90.00
_cell.angle_gamma   90.00
#
_symmetry.space_group_name_H-M   'P 1'
#
loop_
_entity.id
_entity.type
_entity.pdbx_description
1 polymer ?
#
loop_
_entity_poly.entity_id
_entity_poly.type
_entity_poly.pdbx_seq_one_letter_code
_entity_poly.pdbx_strand_id
1 'polypeptide(L)'
;MSTSSSEDVSKNFIKTLEDDANNAIKLKPPPTWNKLDKISKKNKLFCYAEKYAIETKYNASDLKMLKMFFLKTLEKGKLNKIKEVNYSVETQEITSIPGLFFNQTTKNFTLRNMDPKHVSTLKSLPSKSEKQKIE
;
A
#
# COMPACT_ATOMS: atom_id res chain seq x y z
N MET A 1 -5.39 -46.32 -41.33
CA MET A 1 -4.17 -46.08 -40.53
C MET A 1 -3.22 -45.32 -41.44
N SER A 2 -2.81 -44.08 -41.23
CA SER A 2 -2.75 -43.28 -40.00
C SER A 2 -2.82 -41.80 -40.37
N THR A 3 -3.48 -41.02 -39.51
CA THR A 3 -3.48 -39.55 -39.48
C THR A 3 -2.18 -39.06 -38.86
N SER A 4 -1.40 -38.21 -39.54
CA SER A 4 -0.57 -37.21 -38.86
C SER A 4 0.05 -36.26 -39.87
N SER A 5 -0.22 -34.96 -39.74
CA SER A 5 0.76 -33.86 -39.91
C SER A 5 0.00 -32.54 -40.04
N SER A 6 -0.39 -31.96 -38.90
CA SER A 6 -0.92 -30.58 -38.84
C SER A 6 -0.58 -29.85 -37.53
N GLU A 7 0.30 -30.43 -36.70
CA GLU A 7 0.60 -29.91 -35.35
C GLU A 7 1.97 -29.24 -35.21
N ASP A 8 2.82 -29.27 -36.24
CA ASP A 8 4.21 -28.78 -36.13
C ASP A 8 4.43 -27.32 -36.58
N VAL A 9 3.50 -26.74 -37.35
CA VAL A 9 3.64 -25.34 -37.81
C VAL A 9 3.23 -24.34 -36.72
N SER A 10 2.29 -24.71 -35.85
CA SER A 10 1.78 -23.84 -34.79
C SER A 10 2.75 -23.63 -33.62
N LYS A 11 3.69 -24.54 -33.40
CA LYS A 11 4.66 -24.45 -32.28
C LYS A 11 5.76 -23.42 -32.53
N ASN A 12 6.13 -23.18 -33.79
CA ASN A 12 7.14 -22.20 -34.15
C ASN A 12 6.62 -20.75 -34.16
N PHE A 13 5.31 -20.54 -34.24
CA PHE A 13 4.72 -19.19 -34.14
C PHE A 13 4.59 -18.71 -32.69
N ILE A 14 4.39 -19.63 -31.73
CA ILE A 14 4.29 -19.27 -30.32
C ILE A 14 5.66 -18.87 -29.76
N LYS A 15 6.75 -19.49 -30.24
CA LYS A 15 8.09 -19.20 -29.75
C LYS A 15 8.61 -17.80 -30.14
N THR A 16 8.14 -17.23 -31.24
CA THR A 16 8.58 -15.89 -31.69
C THR A 16 7.85 -14.72 -31.04
N LEU A 17 6.78 -14.94 -30.25
CA LEU A 17 6.15 -13.88 -29.47
C LEU A 17 6.65 -13.79 -28.02
N GLU A 18 7.31 -14.82 -27.50
CA GLU A 18 7.82 -14.83 -26.12
C GLU A 18 9.23 -14.23 -26.01
N ASP A 19 9.99 -14.16 -27.11
CA ASP A 19 11.38 -13.67 -27.11
C ASP A 19 11.49 -12.14 -27.24
N ASP A 20 10.49 -11.44 -27.77
CA ASP A 20 10.52 -9.97 -27.96
C ASP A 20 10.01 -9.16 -26.74
N ALA A 21 9.34 -9.79 -25.78
CA ALA A 21 8.95 -9.13 -24.52
C ALA A 21 10.12 -9.01 -23.52
N ASN A 22 11.18 -9.80 -23.68
CA ASN A 22 12.24 -9.94 -22.69
C ASN A 22 13.47 -9.04 -22.93
N ASN A 23 13.57 -8.38 -24.09
CA ASN A 23 14.76 -7.58 -24.45
C ASN A 23 14.58 -6.05 -24.34
N ALA A 24 13.35 -5.54 -24.18
CA ALA A 24 13.10 -4.08 -24.08
C ALA A 24 12.91 -3.53 -22.65
N ILE A 25 12.85 -4.39 -21.62
CA ILE A 25 12.48 -3.98 -20.25
C ILE A 25 13.69 -3.47 -19.43
N LYS A 26 14.93 -3.63 -19.91
CA LYS A 26 16.16 -3.36 -19.12
C LYS A 26 16.79 -1.96 -19.27
N LEU A 27 16.02 -0.88 -19.48
CA LEU A 27 16.62 0.48 -19.52
C LEU A 27 15.93 1.55 -18.67
N LYS A 28 14.78 1.29 -18.06
CA LYS A 28 14.12 2.28 -17.20
C LYS A 28 14.28 1.88 -15.73
N PRO A 29 14.82 2.77 -14.87
CA PRO A 29 14.86 2.49 -13.45
C PRO A 29 13.42 2.28 -12.95
N PRO A 30 13.19 1.40 -11.97
CA PRO A 30 11.86 1.09 -11.49
C PRO A 30 11.15 2.39 -11.05
N PRO A 31 9.84 2.51 -11.31
CA PRO A 31 9.11 3.72 -11.00
C PRO A 31 9.10 3.97 -9.49
N THR A 32 9.54 5.17 -9.09
CA THR A 32 9.40 5.65 -7.71
C THR A 32 7.94 5.71 -7.28
N TRP A 33 7.66 5.61 -5.97
CA TRP A 33 6.29 5.64 -5.41
C TRP A 33 5.39 6.76 -5.97
N ASN A 34 5.92 7.97 -6.16
CA ASN A 34 5.14 9.10 -6.69
C ASN A 34 4.64 8.87 -8.13
N LYS A 35 5.41 8.12 -8.94
CA LYS A 35 5.12 7.80 -10.34
C LYS A 35 4.26 6.55 -10.51
N LEU A 36 3.88 5.87 -9.43
CA LEU A 36 3.01 4.70 -9.50
C LEU A 36 1.54 5.08 -9.66
N ASP A 37 0.84 4.31 -10.50
CA ASP A 37 -0.60 4.39 -10.66
C ASP A 37 -1.34 4.01 -9.38
N LYS A 38 -2.58 4.50 -9.24
CA LYS A 38 -3.44 4.21 -8.08
C LYS A 38 -3.65 2.70 -7.88
N ILE A 39 -3.77 1.94 -8.98
CA ILE A 39 -3.94 0.47 -8.95
C ILE A 39 -2.67 -0.19 -8.42
N SER A 40 -1.50 0.19 -8.95
CA SER A 40 -0.20 -0.33 -8.50
C SER A 40 0.04 -0.03 -7.02
N LYS A 41 -0.25 1.21 -6.57
CA LYS A 41 -0.17 1.59 -5.15
C LYS A 41 -1.08 0.75 -4.26
N LYS A 42 -2.33 0.55 -4.68
CA LYS A 42 -3.30 -0.30 -3.96
C LYS A 42 -2.78 -1.74 -3.81
N ASN A 43 -2.30 -2.33 -4.90
CA ASN A 43 -1.79 -3.71 -4.87
C ASN A 43 -0.58 -3.83 -3.93
N LYS A 44 0.37 -2.88 -3.99
CA LYS A 44 1.53 -2.87 -3.09
C LYS A 44 1.12 -2.69 -1.62
N LEU A 45 0.12 -1.86 -1.32
CA LEU A 45 -0.44 -1.71 0.03
C LEU A 45 -1.10 -3.01 0.53
N PHE A 46 -1.75 -3.76 -0.35
CA PHE A 46 -2.36 -5.05 0.02
C PHE A 46 -1.31 -6.10 0.31
N CYS A 47 -0.25 -6.20 -0.51
CA CYS A 47 0.88 -7.08 -0.22
C CYS A 47 1.55 -6.71 1.12
N TYR A 48 1.73 -5.41 1.38
CA TYR A 48 2.24 -4.95 2.68
C TYR A 48 1.33 -5.34 3.84
N ALA A 49 0.01 -5.16 3.71
CA ALA A 49 -0.96 -5.52 4.74
C ALA A 49 -0.86 -7.01 5.12
N GLU A 50 -0.65 -7.89 4.14
CA GLU A 50 -0.48 -9.33 4.35
C GLU A 50 0.81 -9.64 5.10
N LYS A 51 1.94 -9.10 4.66
CA LYS A 51 3.23 -9.26 5.34
C LYS A 51 3.15 -8.76 6.79
N TYR A 52 2.59 -7.57 6.98
CA TYR A 52 2.42 -6.95 8.29
C TYR A 52 1.51 -7.78 9.19
N ALA A 53 0.39 -8.30 8.68
CA ALA A 53 -0.52 -9.14 9.46
C ALA A 53 0.10 -10.47 9.88
N ILE A 54 0.96 -11.06 9.05
CA ILE A 54 1.70 -12.29 9.39
C ILE A 54 2.70 -11.99 10.52
N GLU A 55 3.46 -10.90 10.40
CA GLU A 55 4.46 -10.49 11.39
C GLU A 55 3.82 -10.15 12.75
N THR A 56 2.70 -9.43 12.74
CA THR A 56 1.97 -9.03 13.97
C THR A 56 0.94 -10.05 14.44
N LYS A 57 0.80 -11.20 13.75
CA LYS A 57 -0.18 -12.26 14.02
C LYS A 57 -1.62 -11.76 14.12
N TYR A 58 -2.03 -10.93 13.15
CA TYR A 58 -3.40 -10.41 13.07
C TYR A 58 -4.39 -11.44 12.53
N ASN A 59 -5.63 -11.32 13.00
CA ASN A 59 -6.73 -12.15 12.54
C ASN A 59 -7.18 -11.75 11.13
N ALA A 60 -7.91 -12.62 10.44
CA ALA A 60 -8.48 -12.31 9.13
C ALA A 60 -9.38 -11.05 9.14
N SER A 61 -10.08 -10.80 10.24
CA SER A 61 -10.88 -9.59 10.44
C SER A 61 -10.02 -8.32 10.47
N ASP A 62 -8.92 -8.35 11.23
CA ASP A 62 -7.99 -7.22 11.37
C ASP A 62 -7.26 -6.94 10.05
N LEU A 63 -6.85 -7.98 9.33
CA LEU A 63 -6.28 -7.86 7.98
C LEU A 63 -7.28 -7.19 7.00
N LYS A 64 -8.54 -7.58 7.03
CA LYS A 64 -9.59 -6.96 6.21
C LYS A 64 -9.78 -5.49 6.56
N MET A 65 -9.79 -5.15 7.85
CA MET A 65 -9.86 -3.76 8.31
C MET A 65 -8.64 -2.95 7.88
N LEU A 66 -7.44 -3.53 7.92
CA LEU A 66 -6.21 -2.90 7.46
C LEU A 66 -6.22 -2.62 5.95
N LYS A 67 -6.61 -3.60 5.14
CA LYS A 67 -6.75 -3.43 3.68
C LYS A 67 -7.78 -2.34 3.34
N MET A 68 -8.93 -2.35 4.02
CA MET A 68 -9.97 -1.33 3.86
C MET A 68 -9.46 0.05 4.29
N PHE A 69 -8.69 0.14 5.37
CA PHE A 69 -8.07 1.37 5.84
C PHE A 69 -7.09 1.94 4.81
N PHE A 70 -6.24 1.11 4.21
CA PHE A 70 -5.33 1.53 3.15
C PHE A 70 -6.06 2.04 1.91
N LEU A 71 -7.15 1.39 1.51
CA LEU A 71 -7.97 1.87 0.40
C LEU A 71 -8.56 3.26 0.70
N LYS A 72 -9.20 3.43 1.87
CA LYS A 72 -9.77 4.71 2.31
C LYS A 72 -8.72 5.82 2.44
N THR A 73 -7.51 5.50 2.89
CA THR A 73 -6.43 6.50 3.05
C THR A 73 -5.75 6.84 1.73
N LEU A 74 -5.66 5.89 0.81
CA LEU A 74 -5.20 6.12 -0.56
C LEU A 74 -6.17 7.02 -1.33
N GLU A 75 -7.48 6.80 -1.20
CA GLU A 75 -8.52 7.65 -1.80
C GLU A 75 -8.48 9.09 -1.27
N LYS A 76 -8.23 9.25 0.04
CA LYS A 76 -8.02 10.57 0.68
C LYS A 76 -6.68 11.22 0.31
N GLY A 77 -5.84 10.55 -0.48
CA GLY A 77 -4.53 11.02 -0.91
C GLY A 77 -3.46 11.08 0.18
N LYS A 78 -3.70 10.47 1.36
CA LYS A 78 -2.76 10.49 2.49
C LYS A 78 -1.51 9.64 2.25
N LEU A 79 -1.59 8.61 1.40
CA LEU A 79 -0.47 7.71 1.09
C LEU A 79 0.16 7.97 -0.29
N ASN A 80 -0.08 9.15 -0.89
CA ASN A 80 0.45 9.47 -2.22
C ASN A 80 1.90 9.96 -2.21
N LYS A 81 2.36 10.51 -1.09
CA LYS A 81 3.69 11.13 -0.97
C LYS A 81 4.72 10.10 -0.50
N ILE A 82 5.96 10.28 -0.94
CA ILE A 82 7.11 9.44 -0.55
C ILE A 82 7.37 9.50 0.97
N LYS A 83 7.08 10.63 1.63
CA LYS A 83 7.27 10.78 3.08
C LYS A 83 6.34 9.89 3.92
N GLU A 84 5.21 9.48 3.34
CA GLU A 84 4.15 8.75 4.04
C GLU A 84 4.29 7.23 3.87
N VAL A 85 5.17 6.78 2.95
CA VAL A 85 5.36 5.37 2.60
C VAL A 85 6.84 5.12 2.37
N ASN A 86 7.45 4.23 3.17
CA ASN A 86 8.81 3.77 2.93
C ASN A 86 8.78 2.68 1.86
N TYR A 87 9.01 3.09 0.61
CA TYR A 87 9.00 2.23 -0.57
C TYR A 87 10.43 2.03 -1.07
N SER A 88 10.87 0.77 -1.19
CA SER A 88 12.14 0.43 -1.81
C SER A 88 11.94 0.28 -3.32
N VAL A 89 12.64 1.10 -4.09
CA VAL A 89 12.62 1.06 -5.57
C VAL A 89 13.32 -0.20 -6.08
N GLU A 90 14.31 -0.71 -5.35
CA GLU A 90 15.09 -1.89 -5.71
C GLU A 90 14.24 -3.18 -5.63
N THR A 91 13.55 -3.38 -4.51
CA THR A 91 12.69 -4.55 -4.31
C THR A 91 11.28 -4.34 -4.89
N GLN A 92 10.93 -3.09 -5.20
CA GLN A 92 9.59 -2.65 -5.58
C GLN A 92 8.52 -2.98 -4.52
N GLU A 93 8.89 -2.95 -3.24
CA GLU A 93 7.99 -3.26 -2.13
C GLU A 93 7.93 -2.14 -1.10
N ILE A 94 6.84 -2.09 -0.35
CA ILE A 94 6.70 -1.20 0.80
C ILE A 94 7.37 -1.89 1.99
N THR A 95 8.41 -1.27 2.53
CA THR A 95 9.12 -1.75 3.72
C THR A 95 8.38 -1.38 5.00
N SER A 96 7.84 -0.16 5.07
CA SER A 96 7.07 0.31 6.22
C SER A 96 6.18 1.50 5.85
N ILE A 97 5.14 1.73 6.65
CA ILE A 97 4.28 2.91 6.53
C ILE A 97 4.42 3.74 7.82
N PRO A 98 5.21 4.84 7.78
CA PRO A 98 5.34 5.74 8.91
C PRO A 98 3.98 6.23 9.42
N GLY A 99 3.82 6.29 10.73
CA GLY A 99 2.58 6.76 11.36
C GLY A 99 1.44 5.74 11.38
N LEU A 100 1.56 4.58 10.75
CA LEU A 100 0.57 3.51 10.89
C LEU A 100 0.50 3.05 12.35
N PHE A 101 -0.67 3.20 12.96
CA PHE A 101 -0.90 2.85 14.35
C PHE A 101 -2.23 2.12 14.51
N PHE A 102 -2.19 0.97 15.18
CA PHE A 102 -3.37 0.21 15.55
C PHE A 102 -3.82 0.58 16.97
N ASN A 103 -5.01 1.17 17.09
CA ASN A 103 -5.61 1.44 18.38
C ASN A 103 -6.30 0.16 18.88
N GLN A 104 -5.70 -0.48 19.90
CA GLN A 104 -6.22 -1.72 20.48
C GLN A 104 -7.56 -1.52 21.21
N THR A 105 -7.79 -0.33 21.79
CA THR A 105 -9.00 0.01 22.52
C THR A 105 -10.20 0.17 21.60
N THR A 106 -10.03 0.91 20.50
CA THR A 106 -11.11 1.14 19.53
C THR A 106 -11.10 0.15 18.36
N LYS A 107 -10.13 -0.77 18.32
CA LYS A 107 -9.89 -1.73 17.22
C LYS A 107 -9.84 -1.07 15.83
N ASN A 108 -9.22 0.10 15.75
CA ASN A 108 -9.16 0.90 14.52
C ASN A 108 -7.72 1.21 14.11
N PHE A 109 -7.47 1.19 12.80
CA PHE A 109 -6.23 1.68 12.21
C PHE A 109 -6.27 3.19 12.02
N THR A 110 -5.17 3.85 12.33
CA THR A 110 -5.01 5.30 12.22
C THR A 110 -3.63 5.62 11.64
N LEU A 111 -3.52 6.77 10.98
CA LEU A 111 -2.24 7.36 10.59
C LEU A 111 -1.97 8.54 11.52
N ARG A 112 -0.97 8.41 12.40
CA ARG A 112 -0.50 9.48 13.28
C ARG A 112 0.46 10.38 12.53
N ASN A 113 0.37 11.68 12.80
CA ASN A 113 1.31 12.64 12.25
C ASN A 113 2.69 12.40 12.89
N MET A 114 3.70 12.12 12.06
CA MET A 114 5.07 11.87 12.54
C MET A 114 5.92 13.14 12.60
N ASP A 115 5.42 14.27 12.11
CA ASP A 115 6.14 15.55 12.18
C ASP A 115 6.01 16.17 13.59
N PRO A 116 7.10 16.26 14.38
CA PRO A 116 7.09 16.82 15.73
C PRO A 116 6.87 18.34 15.76
N LYS A 117 7.03 19.05 14.64
CA LYS A 117 6.78 20.51 14.55
C LYS A 117 5.30 20.84 14.34
N HIS A 118 4.52 19.86 13.88
CA HIS A 118 3.09 20.01 13.56
C HIS A 118 2.22 19.06 14.39
N VAL A 119 2.59 18.83 15.65
CA VAL A 119 1.73 18.10 16.61
C VAL A 119 0.51 18.97 16.89
N SER A 120 -0.70 18.41 16.71
CA SER A 120 -1.95 19.15 16.95
C SER A 120 -1.96 19.69 18.39
N THR A 121 -2.09 21.01 18.53
CA THR A 121 -2.08 21.76 19.80
C THR A 121 -3.33 21.52 20.68
N LEU A 122 -4.03 20.41 20.48
CA LEU A 122 -5.19 20.00 21.28
C LEU A 122 -4.85 19.89 22.78
N LYS A 123 -3.60 19.58 23.15
CA LYS A 123 -3.16 19.54 24.56
C LYS A 123 -3.03 20.91 25.23
N SER A 124 -2.92 21.99 24.45
CA SER A 124 -2.80 23.36 24.97
C SER A 124 -4.08 24.17 24.80
N LEU A 125 -5.17 23.55 24.33
CA LEU A 125 -6.47 24.21 24.30
C LEU A 125 -6.99 24.32 25.73
N PRO A 126 -7.29 25.53 26.24
CA PRO A 126 -7.91 25.67 27.55
C PRO A 126 -9.29 25.00 27.49
N SER A 127 -9.52 24.01 28.35
CA SER A 127 -10.85 23.45 28.56
C SER A 127 -11.75 24.58 29.04
N LYS A 128 -12.78 24.92 28.26
CA LYS A 128 -13.77 25.94 28.64
C LYS A 128 -14.51 25.43 29.87
N SER A 129 -14.02 25.76 31.06
CA SER A 129 -14.68 25.49 32.33
C SER A 129 -16.03 26.20 32.31
N GLU A 130 -17.08 25.40 32.33
CA GLU A 130 -18.48 25.83 32.36
C GLU A 130 -18.70 26.68 33.62
N LYS A 131 -18.92 27.99 33.43
CA LYS A 131 -19.21 28.89 34.54
C LYS A 131 -20.62 28.57 35.03
N GLN A 132 -20.72 27.82 36.12
CA GLN A 132 -21.94 27.71 36.89
C GLN A 132 -22.29 29.10 37.41
N LYS A 133 -23.32 29.72 36.84
CA LYS A 133 -23.91 30.96 37.34
C LYS A 133 -24.85 30.53 38.48
N ILE A 134 -24.41 30.73 39.71
CA ILE A 134 -25.25 30.62 40.89
C ILE A 134 -26.10 31.90 40.92
N GLU A 135 -27.42 31.74 40.89
CA GLU A 135 -28.42 32.76 41.17
C GLU A 135 -29.15 32.37 42.45
#